data_AF-A0A494XT15-F1
#
_entry.id   AF-A0A494XT15-F1
#
_cell.length_a   1.000
_cell.length_b   1.000
_cell.length_c   1.000
_cell.angle_alpha   90.00
_cell.angle_beta   90.00
_cell.angle_gamma   90.00
#
_symmetry.space_group_name_H-M   'P 1'
#
loop_
_entity.id
_entity.type
_entity.pdbx_description
1 polymer ?
#
loop_
_entity_poly.entity_id
_entity_poly.type
_entity_poly.pdbx_seq_one_letter_code
_entity_poly.pdbx_strand_id
1 'polypeptide(L)'
;MGYLSSVGSGMASVKRMANMPLTLASLCLLLSACGGDSPPIPSYTIGGTVTGLADNASMKLLDNGGDALTVAANGAFTFATPIAVNQAYAVTVGTPPLWQNCAVANGNGTAAANVTSVG
;
A
#
# COMPACT_ATOMS: atom_id res chain seq x y z
N MET A 1 44.08 -0.43 -28.83
CA MET A 1 44.12 0.72 -27.90
C MET A 1 43.59 0.22 -26.55
N GLY A 2 44.39 0.35 -25.48
CA GLY A 2 44.04 -0.03 -24.09
C GLY A 2 42.82 0.73 -23.53
N TYR A 3 42.25 0.40 -22.38
CA TYR A 3 42.93 0.32 -21.07
C TYR A 3 42.32 -0.71 -20.11
N LEU A 4 43.24 -1.31 -19.34
CA LEU A 4 43.07 -2.09 -18.12
C LEU A 4 42.75 -1.15 -16.92
N SER A 5 41.94 -1.60 -15.94
CA SER A 5 42.00 -1.30 -14.47
C SER A 5 40.73 -1.85 -13.78
N SER A 6 40.74 -3.00 -13.11
CA SER A 6 41.27 -3.31 -11.75
C SER A 6 40.53 -2.62 -10.60
N VAL A 7 39.64 -3.36 -9.94
CA VAL A 7 39.54 -3.61 -8.49
C VAL A 7 38.70 -4.89 -8.36
N GLY A 8 38.96 -5.88 -7.53
CA GLY A 8 39.83 -5.98 -6.37
C GLY A 8 39.24 -7.06 -5.47
N SER A 9 39.97 -8.16 -5.36
CA SER A 9 39.91 -9.27 -4.39
C SER A 9 38.95 -9.17 -3.20
N GLY A 10 38.19 -10.24 -2.97
CA GLY A 10 37.41 -10.46 -1.76
C GLY A 10 36.99 -11.92 -1.56
N MET A 11 37.87 -12.88 -1.84
CA MET A 11 37.67 -14.27 -1.43
C MET A 11 37.92 -14.37 0.08
N ALA A 12 36.87 -14.65 0.85
CA ALA A 12 37.00 -15.05 2.25
C ALA A 12 36.26 -16.38 2.50
N SER A 13 37.07 -17.43 2.56
CA SER A 13 36.85 -18.66 3.34
C SER A 13 35.77 -19.65 2.86
N VAL A 14 36.10 -20.41 1.81
CA VAL A 14 35.59 -21.78 1.65
C VAL A 14 36.18 -22.61 2.81
N LYS A 15 35.37 -22.77 3.87
CA LYS A 15 35.72 -23.60 5.02
C LYS A 15 35.94 -25.03 4.54
N ARG A 16 37.19 -25.47 4.54
CA ARG A 16 37.60 -26.85 4.22
C ARG A 16 36.97 -27.82 5.23
N MET A 17 35.92 -28.53 4.84
CA MET A 17 35.48 -29.78 5.46
C MET A 17 35.06 -30.70 4.31
N ALA A 18 36.01 -31.38 3.69
CA ALA A 18 36.39 -32.76 4.01
C ALA A 18 35.24 -33.76 3.69
N ASN A 19 35.29 -34.30 2.47
CA ASN A 19 35.01 -35.70 2.11
C ASN A 19 33.71 -36.32 2.67
N MET A 20 32.55 -36.07 2.02
CA MET A 20 31.30 -36.76 2.33
C MET A 20 30.69 -37.36 1.05
N PRO A 21 30.43 -38.68 1.00
CA PRO A 21 30.21 -39.42 -0.25
C PRO A 21 28.83 -39.19 -0.88
N LEU A 22 28.91 -39.08 -2.20
CA LEU A 22 27.88 -39.19 -3.23
C LEU A 22 26.60 -39.97 -2.79
N THR A 23 25.49 -39.26 -2.55
CA THR A 23 24.15 -39.86 -2.60
C THR A 23 23.22 -39.04 -3.49
N LEU A 24 22.88 -39.70 -4.61
CA LEU A 24 21.76 -39.61 -5.53
C LEU A 24 20.61 -38.60 -5.29
N ALA A 25 20.10 -38.13 -6.44
CA ALA A 25 18.78 -37.54 -6.70
C ALA A 25 18.74 -36.01 -6.81
N SER A 26 19.07 -35.56 -8.01
CA SER A 26 18.46 -34.41 -8.68
C SER A 26 16.96 -34.30 -8.39
N LEU A 27 16.59 -33.25 -7.66
CA LEU A 27 15.51 -32.38 -8.11
C LEU A 27 16.05 -30.96 -7.96
N CYS A 28 16.58 -30.45 -9.07
CA CYS A 28 16.98 -29.06 -9.22
C CYS A 28 15.80 -28.17 -8.82
N LEU A 29 15.77 -27.69 -7.57
CA LEU A 29 14.99 -26.51 -7.20
C LEU A 29 15.69 -25.31 -7.84
N LEU A 30 15.53 -25.20 -9.15
CA LEU A 30 15.65 -23.97 -9.89
C LEU A 30 14.51 -23.07 -9.43
N LEU A 31 14.58 -22.55 -8.19
CA LEU A 31 13.87 -21.33 -7.85
C LEU A 31 14.66 -20.20 -8.50
N SER A 32 14.66 -20.17 -9.83
CA SER A 32 15.13 -19.03 -10.61
C SER A 32 14.34 -17.84 -10.13
N ALA A 33 15.01 -17.00 -9.35
CA ALA A 33 14.54 -15.73 -8.87
C ALA A 33 13.90 -14.99 -10.03
N CYS A 34 12.58 -14.88 -10.03
CA CYS A 34 11.91 -13.88 -10.83
C CYS A 34 12.28 -12.55 -10.20
N GLY A 35 13.32 -11.89 -10.74
CA GLY A 35 13.61 -10.50 -10.46
C GLY A 35 12.40 -9.69 -10.91
N GLY A 36 11.58 -9.29 -9.94
CA GLY A 36 10.37 -8.52 -10.17
C GLY A 36 10.69 -7.05 -10.34
N ASP A 37 11.15 -6.65 -11.53
CA ASP A 37 11.18 -5.26 -11.95
C ASP A 37 9.76 -4.82 -12.36
N SER A 38 8.78 -4.97 -11.45
CA SER A 38 7.45 -4.39 -11.70
C SER A 38 7.60 -2.86 -11.57
N PRO A 39 7.27 -2.08 -12.61
CA PRO A 39 7.27 -0.63 -12.51
C PRO A 39 6.45 -0.19 -11.29
N PRO A 40 6.86 0.87 -10.57
CA PRO A 40 6.06 1.44 -9.51
C PRO A 40 4.67 1.78 -10.06
N ILE A 41 3.67 1.04 -9.60
CA ILE A 41 2.28 1.25 -9.99
C ILE A 41 1.79 2.50 -9.23
N PRO A 42 1.36 3.58 -9.93
CA PRO A 42 1.03 4.83 -9.26
C PRO A 42 -0.18 4.64 -8.35
N SER A 43 -0.23 5.41 -7.27
CA SER A 43 -1.33 5.39 -6.30
C SER A 43 -1.78 6.81 -5.96
N TYR A 44 -3.04 6.93 -5.56
CA TYR A 44 -3.70 8.20 -5.29
C TYR A 44 -4.35 8.19 -3.92
N THR A 45 -4.33 9.36 -3.27
CA THR A 45 -5.01 9.52 -1.98
C THR A 45 -6.49 9.75 -2.17
N ILE A 46 -7.28 9.21 -1.23
CA ILE A 46 -8.72 9.47 -1.15
C ILE A 46 -8.96 10.38 0.05
N GLY A 47 -9.65 11.48 -0.17
CA GLY A 47 -9.92 12.49 0.83
C GLY A 47 -11.09 13.37 0.44
N GLY A 48 -11.40 14.29 1.34
CA GLY A 48 -12.66 15.00 1.30
C GLY A 48 -12.81 16.03 2.40
N THR A 49 -14.02 16.55 2.54
CA THR A 49 -14.38 17.52 3.58
C THR A 49 -15.64 17.07 4.30
N VAL A 50 -15.58 16.92 5.62
CA VAL A 50 -16.76 16.69 6.46
C VAL A 50 -17.37 18.03 6.85
N THR A 51 -18.68 18.14 6.68
CA THR A 51 -19.48 19.30 7.08
C THR A 51 -20.73 18.86 7.84
N GLY A 52 -21.25 19.71 8.72
CA GLY A 52 -22.47 19.43 9.48
C GLY A 52 -22.30 18.47 10.67
N LEU A 53 -21.08 18.09 11.05
CA LEU A 53 -20.82 17.29 12.24
C LEU A 53 -21.00 18.17 13.49
N ALA A 54 -21.92 17.78 14.39
CA ALA A 54 -22.13 18.48 15.66
C ALA A 54 -20.85 18.56 16.53
N ASP A 55 -20.76 19.60 17.36
CA ASP A 55 -19.67 19.77 18.32
C ASP A 55 -19.61 18.59 19.30
N ASN A 56 -18.41 18.07 19.55
CA ASN A 56 -18.15 16.86 20.36
C ASN A 56 -18.71 15.55 19.79
N ALA A 57 -19.16 15.52 18.53
CA ALA A 57 -19.49 14.30 17.84
C ALA A 57 -18.27 13.72 17.12
N SER A 58 -18.23 12.39 16.99
CA SER A 58 -17.25 11.71 16.16
C SER A 58 -17.92 10.64 15.32
N MET A 59 -17.35 10.39 14.14
CA MET A 59 -17.79 9.34 13.24
C MET A 59 -16.58 8.61 12.66
N LYS A 60 -16.83 7.40 12.19
CA LYS A 60 -15.82 6.57 11.53
C LYS A 60 -16.19 6.42 10.07
N LEU A 61 -15.31 6.84 9.18
CA LEU A 61 -15.39 6.52 7.75
C LEU A 61 -14.58 5.25 7.48
N LEU A 62 -15.02 4.51 6.48
CA LEU A 62 -14.36 3.32 5.96
C LEU A 62 -14.14 3.52 4.47
N ASP A 63 -12.91 3.43 3.99
CA ASP A 63 -12.66 3.22 2.57
C ASP A 63 -12.54 1.73 2.27
N ASN A 64 -13.29 1.26 1.27
CA ASN A 64 -13.33 -0.11 0.81
C ASN A 64 -13.58 -1.14 1.94
N GLY A 65 -14.22 -0.70 3.04
CA GLY A 65 -14.45 -1.51 4.24
C GLY A 65 -13.20 -1.84 5.08
N GLY A 66 -12.01 -1.39 4.67
CA GLY A 66 -10.73 -1.79 5.26
C GLY A 66 -9.94 -0.63 5.89
N ASP A 67 -9.95 0.56 5.29
CA ASP A 67 -9.23 1.72 5.84
C ASP A 67 -10.17 2.57 6.70
N ALA A 68 -9.92 2.54 7.99
CA ALA A 68 -10.75 3.14 9.02
C ALA A 68 -10.21 4.50 9.45
N LEU A 69 -10.99 5.56 9.21
CA LEU A 69 -10.64 6.93 9.60
C LEU A 69 -11.64 7.51 10.59
N THR A 70 -11.19 7.89 11.78
CA THR A 70 -12.01 8.58 12.78
C THR A 70 -11.96 10.08 12.53
N VAL A 71 -13.12 10.70 12.33
CA VAL A 71 -13.29 12.14 12.17
C VAL A 71 -14.09 12.68 13.35
N ALA A 72 -13.53 13.65 14.07
CA ALA A 72 -14.11 14.23 15.29
C ALA A 72 -14.42 15.74 15.17
N ALA A 73 -14.26 16.31 13.99
CA ALA A 73 -14.55 17.71 13.71
C ALA A 73 -14.87 17.90 12.22
N ASN A 74 -15.57 18.98 11.90
CA ASN A 74 -15.71 19.44 10.52
C ASN A 74 -14.35 19.82 9.95
N GLY A 75 -14.10 19.53 8.68
CA GLY A 75 -12.85 19.86 8.02
C GLY A 75 -12.41 18.82 6.99
N ALA A 76 -11.20 19.04 6.47
CA ALA A 76 -10.60 18.13 5.50
C ALA A 76 -10.15 16.82 6.15
N PHE A 77 -10.32 15.71 5.43
CA PHE A 77 -9.85 14.38 5.82
C PHE A 77 -9.17 13.70 4.64
N THR A 78 -8.24 12.79 4.94
CA THR A 78 -7.54 11.96 3.95
C THR A 78 -7.32 10.58 4.56
N PHE A 79 -7.61 9.53 3.80
CA PHE A 79 -7.31 8.16 4.17
C PHE A 79 -5.79 7.91 4.15
N ALA A 80 -5.31 7.06 5.06
CA ALA A 80 -3.89 6.75 5.18
C ALA A 80 -3.40 5.83 4.06
N THR A 81 -4.30 4.97 3.55
CA THR A 81 -4.02 4.00 2.52
C THR A 81 -4.26 4.61 1.14
N PRO A 82 -3.22 4.83 0.32
CA PRO A 82 -3.41 5.25 -1.05
C PRO A 82 -3.94 4.09 -1.90
N ILE A 83 -4.82 4.40 -2.84
CA ILE A 83 -5.44 3.43 -3.74
C ILE A 83 -4.67 3.42 -5.06
N ALA A 84 -4.29 2.23 -5.53
CA ALA A 84 -3.57 2.09 -6.80
C ALA A 84 -4.40 2.63 -7.97
N VAL A 85 -3.72 3.12 -9.01
CA VAL A 85 -4.36 3.63 -10.22
C VAL A 85 -5.34 2.62 -10.80
N ASN A 86 -6.47 3.11 -11.29
CA ASN A 86 -7.58 2.32 -11.83
C ASN A 86 -8.28 1.38 -10.84
N GLN A 87 -7.94 1.43 -9.54
CA GLN A 87 -8.70 0.69 -8.53
C GLN A 87 -9.89 1.49 -8.01
N ALA A 88 -10.94 0.76 -7.64
CA ALA A 88 -12.13 1.36 -7.05
C ALA A 88 -11.88 1.79 -5.60
N TYR A 89 -12.51 2.89 -5.21
CA TYR A 89 -12.64 3.32 -3.82
C TYR A 89 -14.11 3.40 -3.45
N ALA A 90 -14.39 3.19 -2.17
CA ALA A 90 -15.74 3.13 -1.63
C ALA A 90 -15.72 3.61 -0.18
N VAL A 91 -15.83 4.93 -0.02
CA VAL A 91 -15.99 5.63 1.24
C VAL A 91 -17.42 5.49 1.75
N THR A 92 -17.54 4.90 2.93
CA THR A 92 -18.82 4.68 3.63
C THR A 92 -18.71 5.13 5.07
N VAL A 93 -19.86 5.39 5.70
CA VAL A 93 -19.92 5.63 7.15
C VAL A 93 -19.92 4.28 7.84
N GLY A 94 -18.82 3.96 8.52
CA GLY A 94 -18.70 2.73 9.31
C GLY A 94 -19.39 2.83 10.66
N THR A 95 -19.23 3.95 11.35
CA THR A 95 -19.91 4.21 12.62
C THR A 95 -20.41 5.65 12.62
N PRO A 96 -21.73 5.87 12.49
CA PRO A 96 -22.28 7.22 12.53
C PRO A 96 -22.20 7.81 13.95
N PRO A 97 -22.24 9.15 14.09
CA PRO A 97 -22.34 9.78 15.39
C PRO A 97 -23.69 9.52 16.05
N LEU A 98 -23.74 9.62 17.38
CA LEU A 98 -25.01 9.56 18.11
C LEU A 98 -25.93 10.70 17.65
N TRP A 99 -27.20 10.35 17.37
CA TRP A 99 -28.27 11.29 17.02
C TRP A 99 -28.07 12.09 15.72
N GLN A 100 -27.20 11.64 14.81
CA GLN A 100 -27.00 12.24 13.49
C GLN A 100 -26.96 11.19 12.39
N ASN A 101 -27.49 11.55 11.22
CA ASN A 101 -27.39 10.73 10.02
C ASN A 101 -26.41 11.39 9.03
N CYS A 102 -25.26 10.77 8.83
CA CYS A 102 -24.26 11.23 7.86
C CYS A 102 -24.49 10.53 6.52
N ALA A 103 -24.55 11.32 5.44
CA ALA A 103 -24.53 10.82 4.07
C ALA A 103 -23.15 11.11 3.47
N VAL A 104 -22.69 10.24 2.57
CA VAL A 104 -21.45 10.46 1.81
C VAL A 104 -21.82 10.72 0.36
N ALA A 105 -21.51 11.92 -0.12
CA ALA A 105 -21.53 12.30 -1.51
C ALA A 105 -20.16 12.02 -2.14
N ASN A 106 -20.17 11.60 -3.42
CA ASN A 106 -18.96 11.18 -4.15
C ASN A 106 -18.14 10.11 -3.40
N GLY A 107 -18.79 9.29 -2.58
CA GLY A 107 -18.13 8.28 -1.76
C GLY A 107 -17.63 7.07 -2.55
N ASN A 108 -17.75 7.05 -3.87
CA ASN A 108 -17.31 5.91 -4.68
C ASN A 108 -16.85 6.37 -6.06
N GLY A 109 -15.90 5.64 -6.61
CA GLY A 109 -15.35 5.93 -7.92
C GLY A 109 -14.08 5.14 -8.19
N THR A 110 -13.34 5.55 -9.21
CA THR A 110 -12.06 4.96 -9.58
C THR A 110 -10.94 5.94 -9.32
N ALA A 111 -9.84 5.47 -8.70
CA ALA A 111 -8.66 6.26 -8.43
C ALA A 111 -7.88 6.51 -9.74
N ALA A 112 -8.17 7.62 -10.41
CA ALA A 112 -7.41 8.11 -11.57
C ALA A 112 -6.54 9.33 -11.24
N ALA A 113 -6.80 9.97 -10.10
CA ALA A 113 -6.08 11.12 -9.54
C ALA A 113 -6.34 11.18 -8.02
N ASN A 114 -5.65 12.07 -7.31
CA ASN A 114 -5.96 12.36 -5.90
C ASN A 114 -7.40 12.86 -5.79
N VAL A 115 -8.21 12.16 -4.99
CA VAL A 115 -9.61 12.50 -4.77
C VAL A 115 -9.69 13.38 -3.52
N THR A 116 -10.26 14.57 -3.65
CA THR A 116 -10.47 15.53 -2.54
C THR A 116 -11.92 15.99 -2.42
N SER A 117 -12.82 15.35 -3.18
CA SER A 117 -14.22 15.77 -3.37
C SER A 117 -15.24 14.90 -2.64
N VAL A 118 -14.81 13.99 -1.77
CA VAL A 118 -15.71 13.21 -0.90
C VAL A 118 -16.27 14.13 0.19
N GLY A 119 -17.56 14.07 0.51
CA GLY A 119 -18.12 14.94 1.54
C GLY A 119 -19.53 14.59 1.97
#